data_AF-A0A368NB32-F1
#
_entry.id   AF-A0A368NB32-F1
#
_cell.length_a   1.000
_cell.length_b   1.000
_cell.length_c   1.000
_cell.angle_alpha   90.00
_cell.angle_beta   90.00
_cell.angle_gamma   90.00
#
_symmetry.space_group_name_H-M   'P 1'
#
loop_
_entity.id
_entity.type
_entity.pdbx_description
1 polymer ?
#
loop_
_entity_poly.entity_id
_entity_poly.type
_entity_poly.pdbx_seq_one_letter_code
_entity_poly.pdbx_strand_id
1 'polypeptide(L)'
;MERTPTGTPVGVDDPYAHADRCDHLTGDGRCRFALEHDGDSGKRRPPSSEGHSPSGSRPEADDSRPSAGDDPAFAAARRADGYDCVVAGDADWADCPHYRSTTDGRECRRCGLDEVRMAHEDARPLLEEHHLSYGGSGGDDDRDDPAHEITVALCRWCHAKVHAGWARIDDDVNPDTEALAAREERRSKEQAEFGFRTAAERDGRDGR
;
A
#
# COMPACT_ATOMS: atom_id res chain seq x y z
N MET A 1 -0.94 -29.00 5.79
CA MET A 1 -0.41 -27.70 6.26
C MET A 1 -1.00 -27.47 7.62
N GLU A 2 -0.21 -27.69 8.67
CA GLU A 2 -0.63 -27.40 10.04
C GLU A 2 -0.62 -25.87 10.19
N ARG A 3 -1.80 -25.31 10.38
CA ARG A 3 -2.02 -23.90 10.65
C ARG A 3 -1.52 -23.60 12.06
N THR A 4 -1.02 -22.39 12.31
CA THR A 4 -0.94 -21.89 13.68
C THR A 4 -2.34 -21.97 14.32
N PRO A 5 -2.47 -22.13 15.65
CA PRO A 5 -3.77 -22.27 16.32
C PRO A 5 -4.80 -21.18 15.97
N THR A 6 -4.34 -20.03 15.45
CA THR A 6 -5.14 -18.86 15.08
C THR A 6 -5.42 -18.71 13.57
N GLY A 7 -4.81 -19.53 12.70
CA GLY A 7 -5.27 -19.69 11.32
C GLY A 7 -4.90 -18.63 10.28
N THR A 8 -3.97 -17.69 10.51
CA THR A 8 -3.65 -16.68 9.48
C THR A 8 -2.45 -17.09 8.59
N PRO A 9 -2.63 -17.26 7.26
CA PRO A 9 -1.58 -17.70 6.32
C PRO A 9 -0.67 -16.55 5.85
N VAL A 10 -0.24 -15.66 6.75
CA VAL A 10 0.39 -14.35 6.39
C VAL A 10 1.77 -14.11 7.01
N GLY A 11 2.38 -15.13 7.63
CA GLY A 11 3.78 -15.05 8.09
C GLY A 11 4.05 -14.15 9.30
N VAL A 12 3.01 -13.77 10.07
CA VAL A 12 3.07 -13.05 11.35
C VAL A 12 2.02 -13.58 12.32
N ASP A 13 2.24 -13.45 13.64
CA ASP A 13 1.25 -13.84 14.66
C ASP A 13 0.27 -12.69 14.99
N ASP A 14 0.74 -11.45 14.94
CA ASP A 14 -0.06 -10.24 15.15
C ASP A 14 0.21 -9.21 14.02
N PRO A 15 -0.73 -8.99 13.10
CA PRO A 15 -0.60 -7.97 12.05
C PRO A 15 -0.39 -6.55 12.59
N TYR A 16 -0.98 -6.23 13.74
CA TYR A 16 -0.93 -4.89 14.32
C TYR A 16 0.47 -4.54 14.82
N ALA A 17 1.25 -5.51 15.29
CA ALA A 17 2.66 -5.33 15.63
C ALA A 17 3.52 -4.78 14.46
N HIS A 18 2.99 -4.81 13.23
CA HIS A 18 3.64 -4.31 12.02
C HIS A 18 2.96 -3.06 11.43
N ALA A 19 1.90 -2.56 12.06
CA ALA A 19 1.17 -1.40 11.58
C ALA A 19 1.83 -0.09 12.04
N ASP A 20 1.71 0.95 11.23
CA ASP A 20 2.21 2.31 11.48
C ASP A 20 1.01 3.26 11.66
N ARG A 21 1.25 4.57 11.70
CA ARG A 21 0.20 5.59 11.78
C ARG A 21 -0.84 5.38 10.68
N CYS A 22 -2.10 5.55 11.05
CA CYS A 22 -3.20 5.44 10.08
C CYS A 22 -3.01 6.39 8.90
N ASP A 23 -3.20 5.88 7.68
CA ASP A 23 -3.03 6.64 6.44
C ASP A 23 -4.03 7.80 6.31
N HIS A 24 -5.16 7.69 7.00
CA HIS A 24 -6.17 8.74 7.06
C HIS A 24 -5.83 9.84 8.08
N LEU A 25 -4.81 9.66 8.92
CA LEU A 25 -4.39 10.67 9.89
C LEU A 25 -3.69 11.83 9.18
N THR A 26 -4.27 13.03 9.28
CA THR A 26 -3.65 14.25 8.80
C THR A 26 -2.62 14.79 9.80
N GLY A 27 -1.75 15.71 9.34
CA GLY A 27 -0.71 16.31 10.18
C GLY A 27 -1.23 17.13 11.36
N ASP A 28 -2.48 17.59 11.29
CA ASP A 28 -3.20 18.32 12.34
C ASP A 28 -4.10 17.42 13.20
N GLY A 29 -3.98 16.09 13.11
CA GLY A 29 -4.68 15.15 13.99
C GLY A 29 -6.06 14.70 13.51
N ARG A 30 -6.53 15.18 12.35
CA ARG A 30 -7.87 14.90 11.84
C ARG A 30 -7.92 13.66 10.94
N CYS A 31 -9.12 13.10 10.81
CA CYS A 31 -9.40 11.93 9.98
C CYS A 31 -9.81 12.36 8.56
N ARG A 32 -8.92 12.12 7.58
CA ARG A 32 -9.17 12.37 6.16
C ARG A 32 -10.38 11.59 5.63
N PHE A 33 -10.52 10.32 6.01
CA PHE A 33 -11.68 9.49 5.61
C PHE A 33 -12.99 10.17 6.02
N ALA A 34 -13.13 10.52 7.29
CA ALA A 34 -14.35 11.17 7.77
C ALA A 34 -14.63 12.50 7.06
N LEU A 35 -13.59 13.30 6.75
CA LEU A 35 -13.72 14.56 6.02
C LEU A 35 -14.21 14.35 4.58
N GLU A 36 -13.71 13.32 3.89
CA GLU A 36 -14.07 13.00 2.51
C GLU A 36 -15.51 12.45 2.40
N HIS A 37 -15.94 11.66 3.38
CA HIS A 37 -17.27 11.03 3.40
C HIS A 37 -18.36 11.85 4.12
N ASP A 38 -18.00 13.02 4.67
CA ASP A 38 -18.93 13.91 5.36
C ASP A 38 -20.04 14.48 4.46
N GLY A 39 -19.80 14.52 3.14
CA GLY A 39 -20.60 15.26 2.16
C GLY A 39 -21.32 14.43 1.08
N ASP A 40 -21.14 13.11 1.03
CA ASP A 40 -21.68 12.28 -0.09
C ASP A 40 -23.06 11.66 0.18
N SER A 41 -23.76 12.10 1.22
CA SER A 41 -25.14 11.68 1.48
C SER A 41 -26.20 12.40 0.64
N GLY A 42 -25.80 13.28 -0.32
CA GLY A 42 -26.73 14.28 -0.87
C GLY A 42 -26.65 14.65 -2.36
N LYS A 43 -25.75 14.08 -3.17
CA LYS A 43 -25.75 14.34 -4.62
C LYS A 43 -25.86 13.06 -5.43
N ARG A 44 -27.03 12.41 -5.34
CA ARG A 44 -27.54 11.62 -6.46
C ARG A 44 -27.59 12.54 -7.68
N ARG A 45 -26.61 12.39 -8.57
CA ARG A 45 -26.65 12.96 -9.91
C ARG A 45 -28.00 12.52 -10.51
N PRO A 46 -28.90 13.44 -10.92
CA PRO A 46 -30.17 13.02 -11.48
C PRO A 46 -29.89 12.13 -12.71
N PRO A 47 -30.67 11.07 -12.95
CA PRO A 47 -30.52 10.31 -14.18
C PRO A 47 -30.79 11.27 -15.34
N SER A 48 -29.77 11.53 -16.14
CA SER A 48 -29.94 12.28 -17.39
C SER A 48 -30.96 11.55 -18.24
N SER A 49 -32.16 12.11 -18.36
CA SER A 49 -33.18 11.61 -19.27
C SER A 49 -32.73 11.82 -20.71
N GLU A 50 -32.38 10.71 -21.35
CA GLU A 50 -32.47 10.40 -22.78
C GLU A 50 -31.95 11.42 -23.81
N GLY A 51 -30.91 10.99 -24.53
CA GLY A 51 -30.56 11.47 -25.86
C GLY A 51 -29.72 10.40 -26.58
N HIS A 52 -30.32 9.75 -27.58
CA HIS A 52 -29.74 8.64 -28.33
C HIS A 52 -28.40 8.97 -29.04
N SER A 53 -27.49 7.99 -28.97
CA SER A 53 -26.29 7.62 -29.78
C SER A 53 -26.29 7.99 -31.28
N PRO A 54 -25.12 8.04 -32.00
CA PRO A 54 -24.22 6.87 -32.09
C PRO A 54 -22.70 7.05 -32.28
N SER A 55 -22.02 5.93 -32.01
CA SER A 55 -20.72 5.45 -32.52
C SER A 55 -19.44 6.21 -32.19
N GLY A 56 -18.73 5.69 -31.20
CA GLY A 56 -17.30 5.87 -30.99
C GLY A 56 -16.81 4.91 -29.92
N SER A 57 -16.33 3.73 -30.33
CA SER A 57 -15.77 2.73 -29.42
C SER A 57 -14.48 3.25 -28.78
N ARG A 58 -14.61 3.89 -27.62
CA ARG A 58 -13.56 3.90 -26.59
C ARG A 58 -13.93 2.81 -25.59
N PRO A 59 -12.99 1.97 -25.11
CA PRO A 59 -13.28 1.18 -23.93
C PRO A 59 -13.53 2.18 -22.80
N GLU A 60 -14.78 2.22 -22.35
CA GLU A 60 -15.16 2.90 -21.12
C GLU A 60 -14.32 2.24 -20.02
N ALA A 61 -13.43 3.03 -19.40
CA ALA A 61 -12.88 2.62 -18.12
C ALA A 61 -14.09 2.52 -17.20
N ASP A 62 -14.45 1.29 -16.85
CA ASP A 62 -15.39 1.00 -15.79
C ASP A 62 -14.78 1.55 -14.50
N ASP A 63 -15.05 2.83 -14.22
CA ASP A 63 -14.76 3.51 -12.95
C ASP A 63 -15.67 2.98 -11.82
N SER A 64 -16.28 1.81 -12.01
CA SER A 64 -16.88 0.99 -10.96
C SER A 64 -15.77 0.27 -10.19
N ARG A 65 -14.77 1.01 -9.69
CA ARG A 65 -14.05 0.54 -8.51
C ARG A 65 -15.10 0.48 -7.40
N PRO A 66 -15.38 -0.68 -6.78
CA PRO A 66 -16.24 -0.71 -5.63
C PRO A 66 -15.57 0.17 -4.57
N SER A 67 -16.18 1.32 -4.28
CA SER A 67 -15.76 2.16 -3.16
C SER A 67 -15.82 1.28 -1.93
N ALA A 68 -14.69 1.09 -1.25
CA ALA A 68 -14.69 0.44 0.04
C ALA A 68 -15.56 1.32 0.97
N GLY A 69 -16.81 0.88 1.17
CA GLY A 69 -17.79 1.34 2.14
C GLY A 69 -17.83 2.84 2.47
N ASP A 70 -18.75 3.58 1.85
CA ASP A 70 -19.20 4.85 2.43
C ASP A 70 -19.80 4.57 3.82
N ASP A 71 -19.18 5.08 4.88
CA ASP A 71 -19.67 4.98 6.25
C ASP A 71 -20.06 6.37 6.79
N PRO A 72 -21.26 6.85 6.44
CA PRO A 72 -21.73 8.17 6.86
C PRO A 72 -21.96 8.26 8.38
N ALA A 73 -22.17 7.13 9.06
CA ALA A 73 -22.34 7.11 10.50
C ALA A 73 -21.01 7.39 11.21
N PHE A 74 -19.93 6.74 10.75
CA PHE A 74 -18.59 7.05 11.22
C PHE A 74 -18.20 8.50 10.92
N ALA A 75 -18.44 8.98 9.69
CA ALA A 75 -18.17 10.38 9.34
C ALA A 75 -18.94 11.35 10.23
N ALA A 76 -20.21 11.05 10.54
CA ALA A 76 -21.03 11.87 11.43
C ALA A 76 -20.55 11.86 12.89
N ALA A 77 -20.13 10.71 13.41
CA ALA A 77 -19.53 10.60 14.74
C ALA A 77 -18.23 11.41 14.81
N ARG A 78 -17.36 11.25 13.80
CA ARG A 78 -16.13 12.04 13.70
C ARG A 78 -16.41 13.53 13.56
N ARG A 79 -17.42 13.96 12.80
CA ARG A 79 -17.84 15.38 12.74
C ARG A 79 -18.20 15.92 14.13
N ALA A 80 -18.94 15.15 14.93
CA ALA A 80 -19.28 15.54 16.30
C ALA A 80 -18.03 15.67 17.19
N ASP A 81 -17.00 14.86 16.92
CA ASP A 81 -15.69 14.86 17.58
C ASP A 81 -14.66 15.80 16.89
N GLY A 82 -15.09 16.81 16.13
CA GLY A 82 -14.15 17.75 15.47
C GLY A 82 -13.28 17.15 14.36
N TYR A 83 -13.65 15.97 13.86
CA TYR A 83 -12.92 15.10 12.96
C TYR A 83 -11.65 14.49 13.54
N ASP A 84 -11.52 14.40 14.86
CA ASP A 84 -10.35 13.78 15.48
C ASP A 84 -10.18 12.34 15.00
N CYS A 85 -8.97 11.99 14.57
CA CYS A 85 -8.67 10.63 14.17
C CYS A 85 -8.63 9.74 15.41
N VAL A 86 -9.38 8.63 15.38
CA VAL A 86 -9.50 7.68 16.51
C VAL A 86 -8.12 7.29 17.04
N VAL A 87 -7.24 6.86 16.14
CA VAL A 87 -5.90 6.35 16.50
C VAL A 87 -4.84 7.44 16.67
N ALA A 88 -5.22 8.72 16.59
CA ALA A 88 -4.32 9.82 16.95
C ALA A 88 -4.33 10.13 18.45
N GLY A 89 -5.37 9.68 19.17
CA GLY A 89 -5.44 9.73 20.62
C GLY A 89 -4.86 8.47 21.27
N ASP A 90 -5.35 8.16 22.47
CA ASP A 90 -4.92 6.97 23.24
C ASP A 90 -5.68 5.69 22.86
N ALA A 91 -6.52 5.73 21.82
CA ALA A 91 -7.30 4.57 21.39
C ALA A 91 -6.43 3.55 20.63
N ASP A 92 -6.79 2.28 20.74
CA ASP A 92 -6.10 1.20 20.05
C ASP A 92 -6.46 1.21 18.55
N TRP A 93 -5.57 0.70 17.70
CA TRP A 93 -5.83 0.63 16.25
C TRP A 93 -7.06 -0.20 15.91
N ALA A 94 -7.39 -1.17 16.77
CA ALA A 94 -8.58 -2.00 16.69
C ALA A 94 -9.90 -1.21 16.79
N ASP A 95 -9.89 -0.03 17.43
CA ASP A 95 -11.10 0.77 17.70
C ASP A 95 -11.58 1.57 16.48
N CYS A 96 -10.77 1.67 15.44
CA CYS A 96 -11.05 2.49 14.28
C CYS A 96 -11.48 1.63 13.09
N PRO A 97 -12.77 1.46 12.77
CA PRO A 97 -13.22 0.53 11.72
C PRO A 97 -12.66 0.80 10.32
N HIS A 98 -12.17 2.02 10.08
CA HIS A 98 -11.51 2.47 8.85
C HIS A 98 -9.99 2.59 9.00
N TYR A 99 -9.39 1.89 9.96
CA TYR A 99 -7.94 1.91 10.12
C TYR A 99 -7.28 1.27 8.92
N ARG A 100 -6.28 1.99 8.41
CA ARG A 100 -5.47 1.57 7.28
C ARG A 100 -4.04 1.98 7.54
N SER A 101 -3.12 1.04 7.38
CA SER A 101 -1.69 1.27 7.51
C SER A 101 -1.00 0.62 6.33
N THR A 102 -0.69 1.42 5.31
CA THR A 102 0.06 0.95 4.15
C THR A 102 1.55 1.29 4.24
N THR A 103 2.37 0.44 3.63
CA THR A 103 3.81 0.65 3.56
C THR A 103 4.18 1.80 2.64
N ASP A 104 5.24 2.56 2.98
CA ASP A 104 5.81 3.57 2.09
C ASP A 104 6.71 2.98 0.98
N GLY A 105 6.95 1.66 1.04
CA GLY A 105 7.72 0.91 0.06
C GLY A 105 9.18 1.34 -0.03
N ARG A 106 9.81 1.72 1.09
CA ARG A 106 11.22 2.13 1.13
C ARG A 106 12.18 1.02 1.53
N GLU A 107 11.77 0.12 2.41
CA GLU A 107 12.63 -0.95 2.93
C GLU A 107 11.85 -2.27 3.07
N CYS A 108 12.50 -3.39 2.74
CA CYS A 108 11.95 -4.71 2.98
C CYS A 108 11.88 -4.99 4.49
N ARG A 109 10.67 -5.20 5.02
CA ARG A 109 10.44 -5.43 6.45
C ARG A 109 11.21 -6.62 7.03
N ARG A 110 11.44 -7.66 6.22
CA ARG A 110 12.08 -8.90 6.66
C ARG A 110 13.62 -8.85 6.63
N CYS A 111 14.20 -8.21 5.62
CA CYS A 111 15.65 -8.28 5.41
C CYS A 111 16.37 -6.93 5.30
N GLY A 112 15.67 -5.82 5.43
CA GLY A 112 16.27 -4.48 5.37
C GLY A 112 16.76 -4.05 3.99
N LEU A 113 16.34 -4.72 2.90
CA LEU A 113 16.71 -4.29 1.55
C LEU A 113 16.00 -2.98 1.20
N ASP A 114 16.76 -1.90 0.96
CA ASP A 114 16.20 -0.64 0.48
C ASP A 114 15.70 -0.73 -0.98
N GLU A 115 14.62 -0.02 -1.27
CA GLU A 115 14.15 0.24 -2.62
C GLU A 115 15.07 1.23 -3.35
N VAL A 116 15.22 1.02 -4.67
CA VAL A 116 15.86 1.96 -5.59
C VAL A 116 14.95 2.10 -6.80
N ARG A 117 14.20 3.20 -6.83
CA ARG A 117 13.19 3.44 -7.86
C ARG A 117 13.84 3.96 -9.14
N MET A 118 13.60 3.27 -10.25
CA MET A 118 14.00 3.72 -11.58
C MET A 118 12.87 4.60 -12.14
N ALA A 119 13.07 5.91 -12.20
CA ALA A 119 12.03 6.85 -12.66
C ALA A 119 11.82 6.82 -14.18
N HIS A 120 12.81 6.36 -14.93
CA HIS A 120 12.86 6.44 -16.40
C HIS A 120 12.78 5.07 -17.10
N GLU A 121 12.48 4.00 -16.36
CA GLU A 121 12.38 2.64 -16.88
C GLU A 121 11.13 1.96 -16.33
N ASP A 122 10.41 1.20 -17.17
CA ASP A 122 9.30 0.33 -16.77
C ASP A 122 9.80 -0.96 -16.11
N ALA A 123 10.70 -0.83 -15.13
CA ALA A 123 11.29 -1.94 -14.41
C ALA A 123 10.45 -2.30 -13.18
N ARG A 124 10.11 -3.59 -13.02
CA ARG A 124 9.36 -4.07 -11.85
C ARG A 124 10.09 -3.70 -10.54
N PRO A 125 9.43 -3.06 -9.54
CA PRO A 125 10.06 -2.65 -8.28
C PRO A 125 10.82 -3.76 -7.55
N LEU A 126 11.77 -3.39 -6.68
CA LEU A 126 12.45 -4.38 -5.83
C LEU A 126 11.52 -4.86 -4.71
N LEU A 127 10.75 -3.92 -4.16
CA LEU A 127 9.78 -4.14 -3.09
C LEU A 127 8.36 -4.23 -3.63
N GLU A 128 7.63 -5.20 -3.11
CA GLU A 128 6.23 -5.48 -3.41
C GLU A 128 5.42 -5.34 -2.12
N GLU A 129 4.17 -4.90 -2.25
CA GLU A 129 3.26 -4.82 -1.12
C GLU A 129 2.80 -6.23 -0.72
N HIS A 130 2.84 -6.51 0.57
CA HIS A 130 2.38 -7.75 1.17
C HIS A 130 1.34 -7.45 2.24
N HIS A 131 0.13 -7.97 2.06
CA HIS A 131 -0.99 -7.74 2.98
C HIS A 131 -0.96 -8.72 4.14
N LEU A 132 -0.98 -8.20 5.37
CA LEU A 132 -1.06 -8.98 6.60
C LEU A 132 -2.52 -9.21 7.02
N SER A 133 -3.38 -8.24 6.75
CA SER A 133 -4.82 -8.32 6.96
C SER A 133 -5.53 -7.72 5.75
N TYR A 134 -6.55 -8.44 5.27
CA TYR A 134 -7.51 -7.93 4.29
C TYR A 134 -8.82 -7.69 5.03
N GLY A 135 -9.41 -6.51 4.88
CA GLY A 135 -10.78 -6.29 5.31
C GLY A 135 -11.72 -7.28 4.62
N GLY A 136 -12.32 -8.19 5.41
CA GLY A 136 -13.48 -8.99 5.01
C GLY A 136 -13.27 -10.03 3.90
N SER A 137 -12.34 -10.98 4.06
CA SER A 137 -12.33 -12.18 3.21
C SER A 137 -12.04 -13.48 3.97
N GLY A 138 -12.79 -13.71 5.05
CA GLY A 138 -12.96 -15.02 5.70
C GLY A 138 -14.45 -15.25 5.96
N GLY A 139 -15.02 -16.31 5.39
CA GLY A 139 -16.46 -16.54 5.38
C GLY A 139 -17.08 -16.81 6.77
N ASP A 140 -18.34 -16.39 6.87
CA ASP A 140 -19.39 -16.68 7.86
C ASP A 140 -19.07 -16.49 9.37
N ASP A 141 -19.83 -15.56 9.96
CA ASP A 141 -20.25 -15.43 11.38
C ASP A 141 -19.59 -14.41 12.34
N ASP A 142 -18.88 -13.38 11.86
CA ASP A 142 -18.67 -12.18 12.69
C ASP A 142 -18.74 -10.89 11.86
N ARG A 143 -19.83 -10.13 12.07
CA ARG A 143 -20.07 -8.82 11.40
C ARG A 143 -19.34 -7.66 12.07
N ASP A 144 -18.58 -7.93 13.13
CA ASP A 144 -17.91 -6.94 13.98
C ASP A 144 -16.38 -6.89 13.77
N ASP A 145 -15.79 -7.75 12.93
CA ASP A 145 -14.35 -7.66 12.65
C ASP A 145 -14.07 -6.48 11.71
N PRO A 146 -13.23 -5.52 12.12
CA PRO A 146 -13.03 -4.32 11.35
C PRO A 146 -12.24 -4.62 10.06
N ALA A 147 -12.58 -3.89 8.99
CA ALA A 147 -12.05 -4.13 7.65
C ALA A 147 -10.63 -3.54 7.46
N HIS A 148 -9.72 -3.78 8.41
CA HIS A 148 -8.39 -3.16 8.40
C HIS A 148 -7.51 -3.71 7.28
N GLU A 149 -6.98 -2.78 6.50
CA GLU A 149 -5.94 -3.04 5.51
C GLU A 149 -4.59 -2.67 6.13
N ILE A 150 -3.78 -3.70 6.41
CA ILE A 150 -2.43 -3.55 6.94
C ILE A 150 -1.47 -4.18 5.94
N THR A 151 -0.57 -3.37 5.38
CA THR A 151 0.40 -3.83 4.39
C THR A 151 1.83 -3.50 4.79
N VAL A 152 2.75 -4.40 4.46
CA VAL A 152 4.19 -4.22 4.63
C VAL A 152 4.90 -4.35 3.29
N ALA A 153 6.10 -3.77 3.18
CA ALA A 153 6.92 -3.95 1.99
C ALA A 153 7.83 -5.16 2.15
N LEU A 154 7.84 -6.05 1.16
CA LEU A 154 8.78 -7.17 1.07
C LEU A 154 9.51 -7.12 -0.27
N CYS A 155 10.82 -7.38 -0.27
CA CYS A 155 11.51 -7.58 -1.53
C CYS A 155 10.96 -8.82 -2.24
N ARG A 156 10.92 -8.83 -3.57
CA ARG A 156 10.36 -9.95 -4.37
C ARG A 156 10.83 -11.35 -3.96
N TRP A 157 12.07 -11.48 -3.48
CA TRP A 157 12.62 -12.74 -2.99
C TRP A 157 12.06 -13.14 -1.62
N CYS A 158 11.96 -12.20 -0.67
CA CYS A 158 11.34 -12.46 0.62
C CYS A 158 9.84 -12.69 0.47
N HIS A 159 9.17 -11.92 -0.37
CA HIS A 159 7.76 -12.04 -0.67
C HIS A 159 7.41 -13.45 -1.16
N ALA A 160 8.18 -13.98 -2.12
CA ALA A 160 8.01 -15.34 -2.61
C ALA A 160 8.23 -16.40 -1.52
N LYS A 161 9.23 -16.22 -0.64
CA LYS A 161 9.53 -17.16 0.46
C LYS A 161 8.40 -17.19 1.51
N VAL A 162 7.84 -16.03 1.85
CA VAL A 162 6.72 -15.90 2.79
C VAL A 162 5.46 -16.55 2.20
N HIS A 163 5.13 -16.27 0.93
CA HIS A 163 3.98 -16.90 0.28
C HIS A 163 4.12 -18.42 0.09
N ALA A 164 5.33 -18.92 -0.10
CA ALA A 164 5.59 -20.36 -0.15
C ALA A 164 5.47 -21.04 1.22
N GLY A 165 5.28 -20.28 2.31
CA GLY A 165 5.17 -20.80 3.68
C GLY A 165 6.50 -21.26 4.27
N TRP A 166 7.63 -20.77 3.76
CA TRP A 166 8.97 -21.19 4.19
C TRP A 166 9.65 -20.20 5.13
N ALA A 167 9.03 -19.04 5.34
CA ALA A 167 9.61 -17.90 6.01
C ALA A 167 8.55 -17.11 6.75
N ARG A 168 8.96 -16.42 7.81
CA ARG A 168 8.17 -15.41 8.49
C ARG A 168 8.71 -14.01 8.24
N ILE A 169 7.88 -13.01 8.44
CA ILE A 169 8.24 -11.61 8.21
C ILE A 169 9.14 -11.07 9.32
N ASP A 170 9.00 -11.61 10.53
CA ASP A 170 9.78 -11.28 11.72
C ASP A 170 11.12 -12.03 11.83
N ASP A 171 11.48 -12.84 10.83
CA ASP A 171 12.79 -13.50 10.78
C ASP A 171 13.92 -12.46 10.64
N ASP A 172 14.92 -12.52 11.52
CA ASP A 172 16.16 -11.74 11.39
C ASP A 172 17.07 -12.37 10.34
N VAL A 173 16.97 -11.91 9.10
CA VAL A 173 17.70 -12.44 7.96
C VAL A 173 18.36 -11.36 7.12
N ASN A 174 19.54 -11.66 6.58
CA ASN A 174 20.19 -10.80 5.60
C ASN A 174 19.51 -10.91 4.22
N PRO A 175 19.59 -9.86 3.38
CA PRO A 175 19.10 -9.93 2.01
C PRO A 175 19.74 -11.06 1.22
N ASP A 176 18.96 -11.60 0.28
CA ASP A 176 19.45 -12.59 -0.68
C ASP A 176 20.55 -11.98 -1.56
N THR A 177 21.55 -12.78 -1.96
CA THR A 177 22.63 -12.30 -2.83
C THR A 177 22.10 -11.78 -4.17
N GLU A 178 21.05 -12.40 -4.72
CA GLU A 178 20.41 -11.90 -5.93
C GLU A 178 19.69 -10.56 -5.68
N ALA A 179 19.13 -10.38 -4.48
CA ALA A 179 18.47 -9.15 -4.08
C ALA A 179 19.46 -7.98 -3.98
N LEU A 180 20.63 -8.23 -3.39
CA LEU A 180 21.71 -7.26 -3.33
C LEU A 180 22.24 -6.93 -4.72
N ALA A 181 22.48 -7.94 -5.56
CA ALA A 181 22.97 -7.73 -6.93
C ALA A 181 22.01 -6.85 -7.74
N ALA A 182 20.70 -7.09 -7.65
CA ALA A 182 19.70 -6.28 -8.35
C ALA A 182 19.63 -4.83 -7.82
N ARG A 183 19.78 -4.63 -6.50
CA ARG A 183 19.83 -3.29 -5.90
C ARG A 183 21.05 -2.52 -6.39
N GLU A 184 22.23 -3.14 -6.36
CA GLU A 184 23.46 -2.49 -6.80
C GLU A 184 23.47 -2.22 -8.31
N GLU A 185 22.86 -3.08 -9.12
CA GLU A 185 22.64 -2.81 -10.55
C GLU A 185 21.83 -1.52 -10.74
N ARG A 186 20.73 -1.34 -10.01
CA ARG A 186 19.90 -0.12 -10.09
C ARG A 186 20.64 1.12 -9.61
N ARG A 187 21.35 1.03 -8.48
CA ARG A 187 22.18 2.15 -7.98
C ARG A 187 23.24 2.55 -8.98
N SER A 188 23.80 1.59 -9.71
CA SER A 188 24.79 1.86 -10.76
C SER A 188 24.15 2.58 -11.95
N LYS A 189 22.92 2.21 -12.34
CA LYS A 189 22.16 2.89 -13.39
C LYS A 189 21.80 4.32 -13.00
N GLU A 190 21.22 4.51 -11.81
CA GLU A 190 20.90 5.83 -11.26
C GLU A 190 22.15 6.73 -11.25
N GLN A 191 23.29 6.22 -10.76
CA GLN A 191 24.56 6.96 -10.79
C GLN A 191 25.05 7.28 -12.20
N ALA A 192 24.83 6.39 -13.18
CA ALA A 192 25.18 6.65 -14.58
C ALA A 192 24.29 7.73 -15.23
N GLU A 193 23.02 7.80 -14.85
CA GLU A 193 22.09 8.85 -15.30
C GLU A 193 22.44 10.23 -14.73
N PHE A 194 22.84 10.29 -13.45
CA PHE A 194 23.38 11.51 -12.84
C PHE A 194 24.86 11.75 -13.19
N GLY A 195 25.48 10.84 -13.92
CA GLY A 195 26.88 10.89 -14.32
C GLY A 195 27.16 12.03 -15.28
N PHE A 196 27.78 13.10 -14.78
CA PHE A 196 28.32 14.13 -15.64
C PHE A 196 29.50 13.58 -16.44
N ARG A 197 29.34 13.43 -17.75
CA ARG A 197 30.47 13.15 -18.66
C ARG A 197 31.31 14.39 -18.82
N THR A 198 32.60 14.28 -18.51
CA THR A 198 33.55 15.38 -18.65
C THR A 198 33.84 15.68 -20.12
N ALA A 199 34.25 16.90 -20.45
CA ALA A 199 34.56 17.29 -21.83
C ALA A 199 35.69 16.44 -22.46
N ALA A 200 36.69 16.04 -21.65
CA ALA A 200 37.78 15.19 -22.11
C ALA A 200 37.32 13.79 -22.57
N GLU A 201 36.28 13.23 -21.93
CA GLU A 201 35.69 11.95 -22.32
C GLU A 201 34.85 12.04 -23.61
N ARG A 202 34.39 13.25 -23.97
CA ARG A 202 33.69 13.50 -25.22
C ARG A 202 34.65 13.61 -26.40
N ASP A 203 35.75 14.34 -26.23
CA ASP A 203 36.71 14.63 -27.31
C ASP A 203 37.53 13.38 -27.71
N GLY A 204 37.64 12.37 -26.85
CA GLY A 204 38.31 11.10 -27.17
C GLY A 204 37.57 10.20 -28.17
N ARG A 205 36.30 10.47 -28.49
CA ARG A 205 35.48 9.64 -29.39
C ARG A 205 35.44 10.12 -30.86
N ASP A 206 35.81 11.38 -31.11
CA ASP A 206 35.81 12.01 -32.45
C ASP A 206 37.21 12.02 -33.10
N GLY A 207 38.20 11.36 -32.50
CA GLY A 207 39.60 11.33 -32.95
C GLY A 207 40.04 10.13 -33.79
N ARG A 208 39.14 9.46 -34.52
CA ARG A 208 39.50 8.34 -35.42
C ARG A 208 38.99 8.50 -36.84
#